data_AF-A0A7V6MXE7-F1
#
_entry.id   AF-A0A7V6MXE7-F1
#
_cell.length_a   1.000
_cell.length_b   1.000
_cell.length_c   1.000
_cell.angle_alpha   90.00
_cell.angle_beta   90.00
_cell.angle_gamma   90.00
#
_symmetry.space_group_name_H-M   'P 1'
#
loop_
_entity.id
_entity.type
_entity.pdbx_description
1 polymer ?
#
loop_
_entity_poly.entity_id
_entity_poly.type
_entity_poly.pdbx_seq_one_letter_code
_entity_poly.pdbx_strand_id
1 'polypeptide(L)'
;MTKEETYKYFIDLIIDTTGGKFTDPDNLMEENLSYFIERYYNTPQWDFMKKEVETLIKKGDLIGLGLYIFKAVKKYRKALNDFSAIE
;
A
#
# COMPACT_ATOMS: atom_id res chain seq x y z
N MET A 1 -0.08 9.99 12.84
CA MET A 1 0.90 9.21 12.07
C MET A 1 1.20 9.95 10.79
N THR A 2 2.41 10.42 10.57
CA THR A 2 2.92 10.95 9.29
C THR A 2 2.99 9.86 8.21
N LYS A 3 3.32 10.23 6.96
CA LYS A 3 3.60 9.24 5.90
C LYS A 3 4.70 8.26 6.32
N GLU A 4 5.79 8.80 6.86
CA GLU A 4 6.95 8.03 7.32
C GLU A 4 6.60 7.10 8.48
N GLU A 5 5.85 7.59 9.48
CA GLU A 5 5.37 6.76 10.58
C GLU A 5 4.43 5.66 10.10
N THR A 6 3.63 5.91 9.06
CA THR A 6 2.74 4.90 8.47
C THR A 6 3.52 3.84 7.69
N TYR A 7 4.53 4.26 6.93
CA TYR A 7 5.42 3.33 6.24
C TYR A 7 6.08 2.37 7.24
N LYS A 8 6.76 2.93 8.25
CA LYS A 8 7.40 2.16 9.32
C LYS A 8 6.43 1.20 9.99
N TYR A 9 5.24 1.70 10.34
CA TYR A 9 4.18 0.88 10.93
C TYR A 9 3.79 -0.33 10.06
N PHE A 10 3.64 -0.17 8.74
CA PHE A 10 3.30 -1.30 7.86
C PHE A 10 4.44 -2.31 7.74
N ILE A 11 5.69 -1.84 7.66
CA ILE A 11 6.86 -2.74 7.63
C ILE A 11 6.97 -3.54 8.92
N ASP A 12 6.88 -2.87 10.08
CA ASP A 12 6.91 -3.53 11.39
C ASP A 12 5.79 -4.57 11.50
N LEU A 13 4.57 -4.22 11.06
CA LEU A 13 3.43 -5.12 11.07
C LEU A 13 3.64 -6.36 10.17
N ILE A 14 4.31 -6.21 9.02
CA ILE A 14 4.67 -7.32 8.13
C ILE A 14 5.71 -8.23 8.81
N ILE A 15 6.75 -7.65 9.39
CA ILE A 15 7.80 -8.40 10.10
C ILE A 15 7.20 -9.19 11.26
N ASP A 16 6.37 -8.55 12.09
CA ASP A 16 5.68 -9.17 13.20
C ASP A 16 4.79 -10.33 12.74
N THR A 17 3.97 -10.10 11.70
CA THR A 17 3.01 -11.10 11.22
C THR A 17 3.70 -12.31 10.57
N THR A 18 4.85 -12.10 9.93
CA THR A 18 5.64 -13.17 9.31
C THR A 18 6.61 -13.85 10.28
N GLY A 19 6.68 -13.41 11.54
CA GLY A 19 7.64 -13.90 12.52
C GLY A 19 9.09 -13.66 12.08
N GLY A 20 9.35 -12.53 11.42
CA GLY A 20 10.67 -12.16 10.90
C GLY A 20 11.11 -12.93 9.66
N LYS A 21 10.25 -13.78 9.09
CA LYS A 21 10.54 -14.55 7.86
C LYS A 21 10.22 -13.78 6.58
N PHE A 22 9.84 -12.51 6.69
CA PHE A 22 9.62 -11.65 5.55
C PHE A 22 10.92 -11.48 4.76
N THR A 23 10.93 -11.98 3.53
CA THR A 23 12.00 -11.79 2.57
C THR A 23 11.45 -10.95 1.42
N ASP A 24 12.01 -9.75 1.23
CA ASP A 24 11.72 -8.88 0.09
C ASP A 24 12.99 -8.71 -0.76
N PRO A 25 13.41 -9.76 -1.48
CA PRO A 25 14.72 -9.78 -2.15
C PRO A 25 14.91 -8.66 -3.19
N ASP A 26 13.80 -8.11 -3.70
CA ASP A 26 13.80 -7.03 -4.69
C ASP A 26 13.28 -5.70 -4.12
N ASN A 27 13.06 -5.59 -2.80
CA ASN A 27 12.39 -4.46 -2.14
C ASN A 27 11.03 -4.08 -2.75
N LEU A 28 10.37 -5.02 -3.42
CA LEU A 28 9.17 -4.77 -4.20
C LEU A 28 7.99 -4.39 -3.29
N MET A 29 7.87 -5.01 -2.12
CA MET A 29 6.82 -4.67 -1.16
C MET A 29 7.08 -3.29 -0.54
N GLU A 30 8.33 -3.01 -0.18
CA GLU A 30 8.76 -1.70 0.33
C GLU A 30 8.44 -0.58 -0.68
N GLU A 31 8.85 -0.73 -1.93
CA GLU A 31 8.58 0.24 -3.00
C GLU A 31 7.07 0.43 -3.24
N ASN A 32 6.31 -0.66 -3.27
CA ASN A 32 4.86 -0.60 -3.47
C ASN A 32 4.15 0.12 -2.33
N LEU A 33 4.51 -0.16 -1.07
CA LEU A 33 3.95 0.52 0.10
C LEU A 33 4.32 2.00 0.12
N SER A 34 5.59 2.32 -0.17
CA SER A 34 6.06 3.70 -0.28
C SER A 34 5.25 4.48 -1.32
N TYR A 35 5.14 3.95 -2.55
CA TYR A 35 4.36 4.60 -3.62
C TYR A 35 2.88 4.76 -3.25
N PHE A 36 2.29 3.73 -2.64
CA PHE A 36 0.90 3.73 -2.20
C PHE A 36 0.64 4.82 -1.15
N ILE A 37 1.46 4.87 -0.09
CA ILE A 37 1.35 5.91 0.95
C ILE A 37 1.54 7.29 0.32
N GLU A 38 2.57 7.46 -0.50
CA GLU A 38 2.90 8.76 -1.06
C GLU A 38 1.75 9.36 -1.86
N ARG A 39 1.04 8.49 -2.59
CA ARG A 39 -0.08 8.84 -3.46
C ARG A 39 -1.42 9.00 -2.74
N TYR A 40 -1.71 8.16 -1.74
CA TYR A 40 -3.06 8.07 -1.17
C TYR A 40 -3.19 8.67 0.23
N TYR A 41 -2.09 8.95 0.94
CA TYR A 41 -2.13 9.36 2.34
C TYR A 41 -2.98 10.62 2.60
N ASN A 42 -2.98 11.59 1.68
CA ASN A 42 -3.77 12.82 1.81
C ASN A 42 -5.16 12.73 1.13
N THR A 43 -5.59 11.55 0.70
CA THR A 43 -6.87 11.38 0.00
C THR A 43 -8.01 11.08 0.97
N PRO A 44 -9.27 11.44 0.64
CA PRO A 44 -10.43 11.12 1.50
C PRO A 44 -10.64 9.62 1.74
N GLN A 45 -10.07 8.77 0.89
CA GLN A 45 -10.20 7.31 1.00
C GLN A 45 -9.10 6.69 1.86
N TRP A 46 -8.13 7.47 2.33
CA TRP A 46 -6.96 6.97 3.05
C TRP A 46 -7.31 6.07 4.24
N ASP A 47 -8.22 6.51 5.11
CA ASP A 47 -8.58 5.74 6.31
C ASP A 47 -9.15 4.36 5.98
N PHE A 48 -9.93 4.25 4.89
CA PHE A 48 -10.44 2.98 4.41
C PHE A 48 -9.31 2.13 3.81
N MET A 49 -8.50 2.73 2.94
CA MET A 49 -7.39 2.05 2.29
C MET A 49 -6.35 1.53 3.28
N LYS A 50 -6.05 2.31 4.32
CA LYS A 50 -5.17 1.94 5.42
C LYS A 50 -5.69 0.71 6.16
N LYS A 51 -6.99 0.66 6.49
CA LYS A 51 -7.62 -0.50 7.16
C LYS A 51 -7.57 -1.77 6.32
N GLU A 52 -7.76 -1.67 5.01
CA GLU A 52 -7.65 -2.82 4.10
C GLU A 52 -6.22 -3.35 4.06
N VAL A 53 -5.23 -2.48 3.94
CA VAL A 53 -3.80 -2.85 4.01
C VAL A 53 -3.46 -3.52 5.34
N GLU A 54 -3.85 -2.92 6.47
CA GLU A 54 -3.65 -3.51 7.80
C GLU A 54 -4.28 -4.90 7.92
N THR A 55 -5.48 -5.08 7.36
CA THR A 55 -6.20 -6.35 7.41
C THR A 55 -5.49 -7.44 6.60
N LEU A 56 -5.00 -7.10 5.41
CA LEU A 56 -4.25 -8.03 4.56
C LEU A 56 -2.93 -8.42 5.22
N ILE A 57 -2.21 -7.46 5.79
CA ILE A 57 -0.97 -7.74 6.52
C ILE A 57 -1.25 -8.65 7.72
N LYS A 58 -2.23 -8.33 8.58
CA LYS A 58 -2.57 -9.13 9.78
C LYS A 58 -3.02 -10.56 9.46
N LYS A 59 -3.55 -10.80 8.26
CA LYS A 59 -3.90 -12.14 7.77
C LYS A 59 -2.69 -12.93 7.25
N GLY A 60 -1.52 -12.29 7.12
CA GLY A 60 -0.36 -12.83 6.44
C GLY A 60 -0.52 -12.89 4.91
N ASP A 61 -1.53 -12.25 4.34
CA ASP A 61 -1.85 -12.31 2.91
C ASP A 61 -1.06 -11.23 2.13
N LEU A 62 0.25 -11.45 1.99
CA LEU A 62 1.15 -10.53 1.29
C LEU A 62 0.91 -10.51 -0.24
N ILE A 63 0.42 -11.61 -0.81
CA ILE A 63 0.05 -11.67 -2.24
C ILE A 63 -1.20 -10.81 -2.46
N GLY A 64 -2.22 -10.96 -1.61
CA GLY A 64 -3.42 -10.12 -1.63
C GLY A 64 -3.10 -8.64 -1.42
N LEU A 65 -2.17 -8.33 -0.51
CA LEU A 65 -1.65 -6.98 -0.32
C LEU A 65 -1.03 -6.40 -1.61
N GLY A 66 -0.13 -7.14 -2.25
CA GLY A 66 0.50 -6.70 -3.51
C GLY A 66 -0.54 -6.46 -4.62
N LEU A 67 -1.50 -7.37 -4.77
CA LEU A 67 -2.60 -7.22 -5.73
C LEU A 67 -3.51 -6.02 -5.41
N TYR A 68 -3.79 -5.78 -4.13
CA TYR A 68 -4.59 -4.65 -3.68
C TYR A 68 -3.91 -3.32 -4.03
N ILE A 69 -2.62 -3.17 -3.66
CA ILE A 69 -1.83 -1.98 -3.96
C ILE A 69 -1.77 -1.76 -5.47
N PHE A 70 -1.45 -2.80 -6.24
CA PHE A 70 -1.41 -2.71 -7.71
C PHE A 70 -2.75 -2.26 -8.31
N LYS A 71 -3.87 -2.83 -7.84
CA LYS A 71 -5.22 -2.44 -8.30
C LYS A 71 -5.55 -1.00 -7.91
N ALA A 72 -5.22 -0.57 -6.70
CA ALA A 72 -5.41 0.81 -6.26
C ALA A 72 -4.65 1.75 -7.20
N VAL A 73 -3.34 1.54 -7.38
CA VAL A 73 -2.51 2.32 -8.32
C VAL A 73 -3.09 2.33 -9.74
N LYS A 74 -3.46 1.18 -10.30
CA LYS A 74 -4.01 1.08 -11.66
C LYS A 74 -5.35 1.79 -11.82
N LYS A 75 -6.28 1.63 -10.86
CA LYS A 75 -7.62 2.24 -10.91
C LYS A 75 -7.54 3.76 -10.95
N TYR A 76 -6.68 4.35 -10.13
CA TYR A 76 -6.55 5.81 -10.08
C TYR A 76 -5.63 6.38 -11.16
N ARG A 77 -4.70 5.59 -11.71
CA ARG A 77 -3.97 5.99 -12.93
C ARG A 77 -4.93 6.14 -14.12
N LYS A 78 -5.91 5.23 -14.25
CA LYS A 78 -6.97 5.35 -15.25
C LYS A 78 -7.83 6.60 -15.01
N ALA A 79 -8.27 6.83 -13.77
CA ALA A 79 -9.05 8.03 -13.44
C ALA A 79 -8.32 9.33 -13.82
N LEU A 80 -7.01 9.45 -13.53
CA LEU A 80 -6.22 10.62 -13.94
C LEU A 80 -6.10 10.76 -15.45
N ASN A 81 -5.89 9.66 -16.18
CA ASN A 81 -5.81 9.69 -17.64
C ASN A 81 -7.16 10.11 -18.26
N ASP A 82 -8.27 9.68 -17.67
CA ASP A 82 -9.61 10.08 -18.10
C ASP A 82 -9.86 11.58 -17.82
N PHE A 83 -9.24 12.17 -16.78
CA PHE A 83 -9.27 13.62 -16.54
C PHE A 83 -8.37 14.42 -17.49
N SER A 84 -7.20 13.89 -17.85
CA SER A 84 -6.28 14.55 -18.82
C SER A 84 -6.74 14.48 -20.28
N ALA A 85 -7.76 13.66 -20.59
CA ALA A 85 -8.35 13.56 -21.92
C ALA A 85 -9.49 14.58 -22.17
N ILE A 86 -9.77 15.44 -21.19
CA ILE A 86 -10.82 16.47 -21.23
C ILE A 86 -10.22 17.88 -21.47
N GLU A 87 -8.89 17.99 -21.62
CA GLU A 87 -8.21 19.23 -22.06
C GLU A 87 -7.89 19.25 -23.55
#